data_AF-A0A7I9XY11-F1
#
_entry.id   AF-A0A7I9XY11-F1
#
_cell.length_a   1.000
_cell.length_b   1.000
_cell.length_c   1.000
_cell.angle_alpha   90.00
_cell.angle_beta   90.00
_cell.angle_gamma   90.00
#
_symmetry.space_group_name_H-M   'P 1'
#
loop_
_entity.id
_entity.type
_entity.pdbx_description
1 polymer ?
#
loop_
_entity_poly.entity_id
_entity_poly.type
_entity_poly.pdbx_seq_one_letter_code
_entity_poly.pdbx_strand_id
1 'polypeptide(L)'
;MPNLTNRTLEDKVKRPFRERCRQQNAAFDDYRASHRPVVDAVRRLVHDGQLAAPTVAGGRLAVASAPSATWGSPGGAPHPNRSRR
;
A
#
# COMPACT_ATOMS: atom_id res chain seq x y z
N MET A 1 -4.77 14.23 -54.18
CA MET A 1 -5.65 13.13 -53.70
C MET A 1 -5.13 12.64 -52.36
N PRO A 2 -5.90 12.66 -51.26
CA PRO A 2 -5.44 12.13 -49.98
C PRO A 2 -5.23 10.61 -50.08
N ASN A 3 -4.09 10.15 -49.56
CA ASN A 3 -3.63 8.77 -49.66
C ASN A 3 -4.57 7.85 -48.83
N LEU A 4 -5.49 7.18 -49.52
CA LEU A 4 -6.53 6.29 -48.96
C LEU A 4 -5.95 5.22 -48.02
N THR A 5 -4.74 4.75 -48.32
CA THR A 5 -4.00 3.77 -47.52
C THR A 5 -3.64 4.31 -46.15
N ASN A 6 -3.19 5.57 -46.04
CA ASN A 6 -2.90 6.22 -44.77
C ASN A 6 -4.16 6.45 -43.92
N ARG A 7 -5.27 6.90 -44.54
CA ARG A 7 -6.55 7.04 -43.83
C ARG A 7 -7.05 5.70 -43.27
N THR A 8 -6.95 4.64 -44.07
CA THR A 8 -7.38 3.30 -43.66
C THR A 8 -6.55 2.76 -42.49
N LEU A 9 -5.24 3.04 -42.47
CA LEU A 9 -4.33 2.63 -41.38
C LEU A 9 -4.60 3.40 -40.08
N GLU A 10 -4.88 4.71 -40.18
CA GLU A 10 -5.31 5.53 -39.05
C GLU A 10 -6.62 5.02 -38.43
N ASP A 11 -7.63 4.77 -39.26
CA ASP A 11 -8.97 4.41 -38.81
C ASP A 11 -9.09 2.97 -38.30
N LYS A 12 -8.43 2.01 -38.95
CA LYS A 12 -8.57 0.59 -38.59
C LYS A 12 -7.58 0.13 -37.53
N VAL A 13 -6.42 0.78 -37.39
CA VAL A 13 -5.34 0.28 -36.54
C VAL A 13 -5.04 1.25 -35.40
N LYS A 14 -4.65 2.49 -35.72
CA LYS A 14 -4.14 3.42 -34.70
C LYS A 14 -5.23 3.92 -33.77
N ARG A 15 -6.41 4.28 -34.28
CA ARG A 15 -7.54 4.73 -33.44
C ARG A 15 -8.02 3.65 -32.48
N PRO A 16 -8.33 2.40 -32.92
CA PRO A 16 -8.74 1.34 -32.01
C PRO A 16 -7.65 0.97 -30.99
N PHE A 17 -6.38 0.99 -31.39
CA PHE A 17 -5.27 0.73 -30.47
C PHE A 17 -5.19 1.79 -29.37
N ARG A 18 -5.23 3.09 -29.73
CA ARG A 18 -5.22 4.19 -28.76
C ARG A 18 -6.41 4.13 -27.81
N GLU A 19 -7.57 3.76 -28.32
CA GLU A 19 -8.78 3.59 -27.50
C GLU A 19 -8.61 2.44 -26.50
N ARG A 20 -8.07 1.31 -26.94
CA ARG A 20 -7.81 0.16 -26.08
C ARG A 20 -6.78 0.48 -24.99
N CYS A 21 -5.71 1.20 -25.33
CA CYS A 21 -4.73 1.67 -24.35
C CYS A 21 -5.35 2.66 -23.36
N ARG A 22 -6.21 3.58 -23.81
CA ARG A 22 -6.92 4.50 -22.91
C ARG A 22 -7.82 3.76 -21.93
N GLN A 23 -8.58 2.77 -22.39
CA GLN A 23 -9.44 1.96 -21.53
C GLN A 23 -8.66 1.14 -20.52
N GLN A 24 -7.54 0.52 -20.92
CA GLN A 24 -6.66 -0.19 -19.98
C GLN A 24 -6.07 0.75 -18.93
N ASN A 25 -5.54 1.90 -19.36
CA ASN A 25 -4.95 2.86 -18.42
C ASN A 25 -5.98 3.41 -17.44
N ALA A 26 -7.20 3.71 -17.90
CA ALA A 26 -8.28 4.18 -17.02
C ALA A 26 -8.60 3.15 -15.92
N ALA A 27 -8.71 1.86 -16.28
CA ALA A 27 -8.96 0.82 -15.29
C ALA A 27 -7.82 0.68 -14.26
N PHE A 28 -6.57 0.83 -14.68
CA PHE A 28 -5.41 0.82 -13.78
C PHE A 28 -5.33 2.07 -12.91
N ASP A 29 -5.70 3.24 -13.45
CA ASP A 29 -5.70 4.50 -12.72
C ASP A 29 -6.79 4.51 -11.64
N ASP A 30 -7.99 3.99 -11.94
CA ASP A 30 -9.07 3.80 -10.95
C ASP A 30 -8.67 2.83 -9.84
N TYR A 31 -8.02 1.72 -10.20
CA TYR A 31 -7.46 0.78 -9.23
C TYR A 31 -6.41 1.47 -8.34
N ARG A 32 -5.47 2.22 -8.91
CA ARG A 32 -4.46 2.95 -8.13
C ARG A 32 -5.10 4.02 -7.23
N ALA A 33 -6.07 4.76 -7.73
CA ALA A 33 -6.75 5.82 -7.00
C ALA A 33 -7.51 5.27 -5.78
N SER A 34 -8.18 4.12 -5.95
CA SER A 34 -8.91 3.46 -4.85
C SER A 34 -8.00 2.83 -3.80
N HIS A 35 -6.82 2.33 -4.19
CA HIS A 35 -5.91 1.62 -3.26
C HIS A 35 -4.90 2.53 -2.57
N ARG A 36 -4.56 3.67 -3.16
CA ARG A 36 -3.59 4.62 -2.59
C ARG A 36 -3.96 5.09 -1.17
N PRO A 37 -5.21 5.46 -0.86
CA PRO A 37 -5.59 5.86 0.50
C PRO A 37 -5.39 4.74 1.53
N VAL A 38 -5.65 3.48 1.14
CA VAL A 38 -5.46 2.31 2.00
C VAL A 38 -3.98 2.10 2.28
N VAL A 39 -3.13 2.16 1.26
CA VAL A 39 -1.67 2.06 1.41
C VAL A 39 -1.13 3.18 2.28
N ASP A 40 -1.59 4.42 2.07
CA ASP A 40 -1.16 5.57 2.87
C ASP A 40 -1.63 5.46 4.32
N ALA A 41 -2.84 4.96 4.58
CA ALA A 41 -3.31 4.68 5.94
C ALA A 41 -2.46 3.61 6.64
N VAL A 42 -2.17 2.49 5.97
CA VAL A 42 -1.30 1.44 6.51
C VAL A 42 0.10 1.98 6.82
N ARG A 43 0.67 2.79 5.94
CA ARG A 43 1.97 3.43 6.19
C ARG A 43 1.95 4.32 7.42
N ARG A 44 0.88 5.08 7.66
CA ARG A 44 0.72 5.91 8.86
C ARG A 44 0.64 5.06 10.11
N LEU A 45 -0.16 3.99 10.11
CA LEU A 45 -0.26 3.05 11.24
C LEU A 45 1.10 2.43 11.59
N VAL A 46 1.90 2.08 10.58
CA VAL A 46 3.27 1.58 10.78
C VAL A 46 4.17 2.66 11.38
N HIS A 47 4.13 3.88 10.83
CA HIS A 47 4.94 4.99 11.32
C HIS A 47 4.59 5.37 12.77
N ASP A 48 3.30 5.35 13.10
CA ASP A 48 2.78 5.67 14.43
C ASP A 48 2.98 4.51 15.43
N GLY A 49 3.62 3.42 15.00
CA GLY A 49 3.93 2.25 15.84
C GLY A 49 2.71 1.40 16.21
N GLN A 50 1.56 1.65 15.58
CA GLN A 50 0.32 0.91 15.81
C GLN A 50 0.26 -0.41 15.01
N LEU A 51 1.07 -0.52 13.97
CA LEU A 51 1.23 -1.73 13.18
C LEU A 51 2.71 -2.10 13.09
N ALA A 52 3.03 -3.37 13.33
CA ALA A 52 4.37 -3.88 13.13
C ALA A 52 4.73 -3.88 11.64
N ALA A 53 5.77 -3.11 11.27
CA ALA A 53 6.39 -3.29 9.97
C ALA A 53 7.07 -4.67 9.93
N PRO A 54 6.82 -5.49 8.89
CA PRO A 54 7.71 -6.60 8.59
C PRO A 54 9.05 -6.02 8.14
N THR A 55 10.06 -6.18 8.98
CA THR A 55 11.44 -5.81 8.69
C THR A 55 12.12 -7.01 8.03
N VAL A 56 12.78 -6.82 6.90
CA VAL A 56 13.62 -7.88 6.34
C VAL A 56 14.97 -7.83 7.04
N ALA A 57 15.21 -8.75 7.98
CA ALA A 57 16.50 -8.94 8.63
C ALA A 57 17.16 -10.20 8.04
N GLY A 58 18.28 -10.03 7.34
CA GLY A 58 19.06 -11.17 6.81
C GLY A 58 18.33 -12.04 5.77
N GLY A 59 17.40 -11.47 4.99
CA GLY A 59 16.66 -12.22 3.96
C GLY A 59 15.44 -13.01 4.46
N ARG A 60 15.06 -12.86 5.74
CA ARG A 60 13.80 -13.39 6.30
C ARG A 60 12.90 -12.25 6.76
N LEU A 61 11.60 -12.40 6.51
CA LEU A 61 10.57 -11.50 7.05
C LEU A 61 10.55 -11.65 8.58
N ALA A 62 11.05 -10.65 9.29
CA ALA A 62 10.96 -10.56 10.73
C ALA A 62 9.91 -9.49 11.09
N VAL A 63 8.86 -9.87 11.81
CA VAL A 63 7.88 -8.89 12.31
C VAL A 63 8.53 -8.18 13.49
N ALA A 64 8.78 -6.87 13.38
CA ALA A 64 9.19 -6.07 14.53
C ALA A 64 7.99 -5.96 15.49
N SER A 65 8.03 -6.63 16.64
CA SER A 65 6.96 -6.54 17.62
C SER A 65 6.75 -5.07 18.01
N ALA A 66 5.60 -4.50 17.66
CA ALA A 66 5.23 -3.16 18.10
C ALA A 66 5.21 -3.11 19.63
N PRO A 67 5.63 -2.00 20.28
CA PRO A 67 5.37 -1.82 21.70
C PRO A 67 3.86 -1.84 21.90
N SER A 68 3.39 -2.77 22.72
CA SER A 68 1.97 -2.96 23.03
C SER A 68 1.36 -1.61 23.41
N ALA A 69 0.47 -1.08 22.58
CA ALA A 69 -0.38 0.04 22.93
C ALA A 69 -1.36 -0.48 24.00
N THR A 70 -0.96 -0.38 25.26
CA THR A 70 -1.80 -0.60 26.43
C THR A 70 -2.93 0.43 26.41
N TRP A 71 -4.06 0.05 25.84
CA TRP A 71 -5.33 0.70 26.13
C TRP A 71 -5.54 0.67 27.66
N GLY A 72 -5.93 1.81 28.22
CA GLY A 72 -5.84 2.16 29.65
C GLY A 72 -6.21 1.08 30.67
N SER A 73 -5.38 1.01 31.72
CA SER A 73 -5.51 0.20 32.94
C SER A 73 -6.77 0.49 33.77
N PRO A 74 -7.15 -0.42 34.68
CA PRO A 74 -6.86 -0.14 36.09
C PRO A 74 -6.49 -1.37 36.93
N GLY A 75 -5.53 -1.22 37.84
CA GLY A 75 -5.40 -2.09 39.02
C GLY A 75 -4.20 -3.04 39.01
N GLY A 76 -3.22 -2.74 39.84
CA GLY A 76 -2.10 -3.62 40.16
C GLY A 76 -0.86 -2.84 40.57
N ALA A 77 -0.82 -2.36 41.81
CA ALA A 77 0.34 -1.69 42.37
C ALA A 77 1.61 -2.56 42.25
N PRO A 78 2.80 -1.98 42.00
CA PRO A 78 4.04 -2.74 42.05
C PRO A 78 4.33 -3.13 43.50
N HIS A 79 4.41 -4.43 43.78
CA HIS A 79 4.94 -4.94 45.04
C HIS A 79 6.47 -4.91 45.00
N PRO A 80 7.18 -4.11 45.82
CA PRO A 80 8.62 -4.21 45.92
C PRO A 80 8.98 -5.41 46.79
N ASN A 81 9.40 -6.53 46.19
CA ASN A 81 10.06 -7.59 46.97
C ASN A 81 11.52 -7.16 47.25
N ARG A 82 11.67 -6.35 48.29
CA ARG A 82 12.93 -6.06 48.95
C ARG A 82 13.20 -7.18 49.95
N SER A 83 14.01 -8.18 49.59
CA SER A 83 14.78 -9.01 50.53
C SER A 83 15.71 -9.99 49.80
N ARG A 84 16.97 -9.59 49.62
CA ARG A 84 18.10 -10.53 49.61
C ARG A 84 19.37 -9.83 50.10
N ARG A 85 19.42 -9.58 51.40
CA ARG A 85 20.63 -9.61 52.25
C ARG A 85 20.21 -9.63 53.70
#